data_AF-A0A176WES2-F1
#
_entry.id   AF-A0A176WES2-F1
#
_cell.length_a   1.000
_cell.length_b   1.000
_cell.length_c   1.000
_cell.angle_alpha   90.00
_cell.angle_beta   90.00
_cell.angle_gamma   90.00
#
_symmetry.space_group_name_H-M   'P 1'
#
loop_
_entity.id
_entity.type
_entity.pdbx_description
1 polymer ?
#
loop_
_entity_poly.entity_id
_entity_poly.type
_entity_poly.pdbx_seq_one_letter_code
_entity_poly.pdbx_strand_id
1 'polypeptide(L)'
;MCPLVLDSADFKKSSEPPQASRLLGEVTTQDDKIDESQNGSSSLHQDSKLLSTSEVAAFRSDPVRSKLIKKLSEANQFNRHLLRQVAIREKVIQQSKAQISDLELELGILVKIAQEIAKDGGKPGTRKINGRYIHSHLAVRLEECVCALLSQLQSWGGDDNLLTTSTTFLASEAPELQQTLLKQLETIEGVRSREVECVYYGMAENVVVMGSFDSWSHGEAMSPEMTGTFTKFSATLKLLPGRYEIKFMVDGEWRLSNFLPIIGEGLMMNNLLVVD
;
A
#
# COMPACT_ATOMS: atom_id res chain seq x y z
N MET A 1 -50.84 27.62 -16.72
CA MET A 1 -51.15 28.94 -17.33
C MET A 1 -49.98 29.87 -17.06
N CYS A 2 -49.17 30.17 -18.09
CA CYS A 2 -48.37 31.41 -18.19
C CYS A 2 -49.33 32.61 -18.39
N PRO A 3 -48.93 33.90 -18.51
CA PRO A 3 -47.59 34.50 -18.77
C PRO A 3 -47.33 35.79 -17.93
N LEU A 4 -46.17 36.47 -17.97
CA LEU A 4 -45.80 37.63 -18.83
C LEU A 4 -44.53 38.28 -18.20
N VAL A 5 -43.36 38.44 -18.86
CA VAL A 5 -42.91 39.47 -19.84
C VAL A 5 -42.09 40.62 -19.22
N LEU A 6 -40.81 40.73 -19.69
CA LEU A 6 -39.90 41.90 -19.85
C LEU A 6 -39.41 42.64 -18.58
N ASP A 7 -38.22 43.25 -18.48
CA ASP A 7 -37.32 43.81 -19.49
C ASP A 7 -35.86 43.94 -18.96
N SER A 8 -34.92 44.21 -19.87
CA SER A 8 -33.46 44.33 -19.65
C SER A 8 -33.03 45.75 -19.23
N ALA A 9 -32.17 45.88 -18.21
CA ALA A 9 -31.22 47.01 -18.07
C ALA A 9 -30.12 46.74 -17.02
N ASP A 10 -28.88 46.70 -17.50
CA ASP A 10 -27.59 47.05 -16.87
C ASP A 10 -27.33 46.82 -15.37
N PHE A 11 -26.54 45.78 -15.07
CA PHE A 11 -25.56 45.83 -13.98
C PHE A 11 -24.23 45.18 -14.42
N LYS A 12 -23.16 45.97 -14.34
CA LYS A 12 -21.79 45.64 -14.75
C LYS A 12 -21.33 44.30 -14.15
N LYS A 13 -20.89 43.40 -15.03
CA LYS A 13 -20.29 42.10 -14.70
C LYS A 13 -18.77 42.29 -14.51
N SER A 14 -18.31 42.28 -13.26
CA SER A 14 -16.90 42.00 -12.93
C SER A 14 -16.77 40.51 -12.63
N SER A 15 -16.22 39.76 -13.56
CA SER A 15 -15.90 38.34 -13.38
C SER A 15 -14.51 38.07 -13.96
N GLU A 16 -13.52 37.84 -13.09
CA GLU A 16 -12.48 36.82 -13.27
C GLU A 16 -11.62 36.66 -11.99
N PRO A 17 -11.04 35.46 -11.76
CA PRO A 17 -10.47 35.02 -10.48
C PRO A 17 -8.98 35.37 -10.32
N PRO A 18 -8.44 35.43 -9.09
CA PRO A 18 -7.02 35.69 -8.90
C PRO A 18 -6.20 34.41 -9.15
N GLN A 19 -5.36 34.45 -10.19
CA GLN A 19 -4.30 33.47 -10.42
C GLN A 19 -3.11 33.76 -9.49
N ALA A 20 -2.86 32.88 -8.53
CA ALA A 20 -1.59 32.79 -7.84
C ALA A 20 -0.69 31.83 -8.62
N SER A 21 0.40 32.33 -9.21
CA SER A 21 1.44 31.47 -9.76
C SER A 21 2.83 31.99 -9.42
N ARG A 22 3.68 31.02 -9.06
CA ARG A 22 5.16 31.03 -9.07
C ARG A 22 5.88 31.90 -8.04
N LEU A 23 6.19 31.30 -6.89
CA LEU A 23 7.51 31.42 -6.25
C LEU A 23 7.84 30.13 -5.47
N LEU A 24 8.41 29.14 -6.16
CA LEU A 24 9.26 28.12 -5.54
C LEU A 24 10.54 28.07 -6.38
N GLY A 25 11.57 28.77 -5.91
CA GLY A 25 12.94 28.58 -6.38
C GLY A 25 13.63 27.60 -5.44
N GLU A 26 13.96 26.43 -5.98
CA GLU A 26 14.82 25.42 -5.36
C GLU A 26 16.11 26.03 -4.80
N VAL A 27 16.46 25.66 -3.57
CA VAL A 27 17.81 25.84 -3.05
C VAL A 27 18.58 24.56 -3.40
N THR A 28 19.24 24.55 -4.54
CA THR A 28 20.33 23.62 -4.81
C THR A 28 21.61 24.16 -4.18
N THR A 29 22.23 23.31 -3.37
CA THR A 29 23.58 23.48 -2.86
C THR A 29 24.57 23.39 -4.02
N GLN A 30 25.29 24.48 -4.32
CA GLN A 30 26.55 24.37 -5.03
C GLN A 30 27.46 25.55 -4.66
N ASP A 31 28.55 25.20 -3.99
CA ASP A 31 29.76 26.00 -3.97
C ASP A 31 30.16 26.32 -5.42
N ASP A 32 30.45 27.57 -5.74
CA ASP A 32 31.52 27.89 -6.68
C ASP A 32 31.93 29.36 -6.61
N LYS A 33 33.25 29.56 -6.54
CA LYS A 33 33.95 30.82 -6.73
C LYS A 33 33.55 31.42 -8.09
N ILE A 34 33.21 32.70 -8.14
CA ILE A 34 33.23 33.42 -9.43
C ILE A 34 34.08 34.68 -9.29
N ASP A 35 35.17 34.59 -10.04
CA ASP A 35 36.22 35.53 -10.35
C ASP A 35 35.69 36.69 -11.21
N GLU A 36 36.29 37.87 -11.01
CA GLU A 36 36.08 39.03 -11.86
C GLU A 36 36.64 38.73 -13.26
N SER A 37 35.88 39.05 -14.32
CA SER A 37 36.39 39.73 -15.52
C SER A 37 35.43 39.68 -16.72
N GLN A 38 35.23 40.86 -17.31
CA GLN A 38 34.89 41.13 -18.72
C GLN A 38 33.42 41.04 -19.16
N ASN A 39 32.83 42.21 -19.43
CA ASN A 39 32.69 42.83 -20.77
C ASN A 39 31.34 43.59 -20.79
N GLY A 40 31.27 44.90 -21.08
CA GLY A 40 31.37 45.41 -22.44
C GLY A 40 30.05 46.10 -22.83
N SER A 41 29.99 47.42 -22.56
CA SER A 41 29.22 48.49 -23.24
C SER A 41 27.75 48.30 -23.65
N SER A 42 26.88 49.14 -23.07
CA SER A 42 25.92 49.93 -23.86
C SER A 42 25.64 51.27 -23.17
N SER A 43 25.98 52.35 -23.86
CA SER A 43 25.86 53.75 -23.47
C SER A 43 24.40 54.22 -23.45
N LEU A 44 23.95 54.76 -22.31
CA LEU A 44 22.92 55.81 -22.26
C LEU A 44 23.37 56.87 -21.25
N HIS A 45 23.67 58.05 -21.77
CA HIS A 45 23.89 59.26 -20.99
C HIS A 45 22.63 59.61 -20.22
N GLN A 46 22.73 59.70 -18.89
CA GLN A 46 21.95 60.64 -18.10
C GLN A 46 22.80 61.08 -16.91
N ASP A 47 22.92 62.40 -16.79
CA ASP A 47 23.72 63.12 -15.82
C ASP A 47 23.56 62.57 -14.41
N SER A 48 24.54 61.80 -13.96
CA SER A 48 24.75 61.50 -12.56
C SER A 48 26.08 62.12 -12.18
N LYS A 49 26.02 63.23 -11.45
CA LYS A 49 27.15 63.79 -10.72
C LYS A 49 27.74 62.64 -9.89
N LEU A 50 28.84 62.06 -10.36
CA LEU A 50 29.49 60.93 -9.70
C LEU A 50 29.95 61.41 -8.32
N LEU A 51 29.27 60.95 -7.27
CA LEU A 51 29.69 61.12 -5.89
C LEU A 51 31.14 60.63 -5.77
N SER A 52 32.00 61.49 -5.25
CA SER A 52 33.40 61.19 -5.05
C SER A 52 33.57 59.94 -4.20
N THR A 53 34.62 59.16 -4.44
CA THR A 53 34.93 57.93 -3.71
C THR A 53 34.99 58.15 -2.18
N SER A 54 35.32 59.37 -1.74
CA SER A 54 35.27 59.83 -0.36
C SER A 54 33.86 60.04 0.19
N GLU A 55 32.90 60.51 -0.61
CA GLU A 55 31.49 60.66 -0.20
C GLU A 55 30.80 59.28 -0.09
N VAL A 56 31.13 58.35 -0.99
CA VAL A 56 30.67 56.95 -0.90
C VAL A 56 31.27 56.24 0.33
N ALA A 57 32.54 56.53 0.65
CA ALA A 57 33.19 56.04 1.86
C ALA A 57 32.59 56.66 3.14
N ALA A 58 32.28 57.95 3.14
CA ALA A 58 31.63 58.64 4.27
C ALA A 58 30.21 58.10 4.54
N PHE A 59 29.44 57.78 3.51
CA PHE A 59 28.11 57.18 3.65
C PHE A 59 28.15 55.71 4.13
N ARG A 60 29.21 54.96 3.78
CA ARG A 60 29.49 53.63 4.36
C ARG A 60 29.93 53.70 5.83
N SER A 61 30.48 54.85 6.24
CA SER A 61 30.94 55.12 7.61
C SER A 61 29.84 55.59 8.54
N ASP A 62 28.60 55.74 8.03
CA ASP A 62 27.46 56.15 8.85
C ASP A 62 27.26 55.15 10.00
N PRO A 63 27.47 55.57 11.27
CA PRO A 63 27.36 54.69 12.43
C PRO A 63 25.94 54.14 12.62
N VAL A 64 24.92 54.78 12.04
CA VAL A 64 23.55 54.27 12.04
C VAL A 64 23.42 53.11 11.05
N ARG A 65 23.98 53.26 9.85
CA ARG A 65 23.97 52.23 8.80
C ARG A 65 24.72 50.97 9.22
N SER A 66 25.87 51.09 9.87
CA SER A 66 26.63 49.92 10.37
C SER A 66 25.88 49.18 11.49
N LYS A 67 25.22 49.89 12.41
CA LYS A 67 24.35 49.29 13.43
C LYS A 67 23.15 48.56 12.82
N LEU A 68 22.53 49.12 11.79
CA LEU A 68 21.43 48.48 11.05
C LEU A 68 21.88 47.20 10.35
N ILE A 69 23.02 47.22 9.65
CA ILE A 69 23.58 46.03 9.00
C ILE A 69 23.87 44.94 10.03
N LYS A 70 24.43 45.31 11.19
CA LYS A 70 24.69 44.36 12.28
C LYS A 70 23.38 43.73 12.81
N LYS A 71 22.37 44.54 13.12
CA LYS A 71 21.06 44.04 13.57
C LYS A 71 20.37 43.17 12.52
N LEU A 72 20.47 43.54 11.24
CA LEU A 72 19.93 42.75 10.14
C LEU A 72 20.65 41.39 10.03
N SER A 73 21.97 41.36 10.20
CA SER A 73 22.74 40.13 10.23
C SER A 73 22.37 39.25 11.43
N GLU A 74 22.21 39.83 12.63
CA GLU A 74 21.79 39.12 13.84
C GLU A 74 20.38 38.53 13.68
N ALA A 75 19.43 39.31 13.16
CA ALA A 75 18.07 38.85 12.88
C ALA A 75 18.05 37.72 11.84
N ASN A 76 18.87 37.82 10.78
CA ASN A 76 18.98 36.77 9.76
C ASN A 76 19.62 35.48 10.32
N GLN A 77 20.60 35.59 11.20
CA GLN A 77 21.16 34.42 11.91
C GLN A 77 20.13 33.76 12.81
N PHE A 78 19.34 34.56 13.54
CA PHE A 78 18.25 34.07 14.38
C PHE A 78 17.15 33.38 13.57
N ASN A 79 16.74 33.97 12.44
CA ASN A 79 15.77 33.34 11.52
C ASN A 79 16.29 31.99 11.00
N ARG A 80 17.56 31.91 10.59
CA ARG A 80 18.18 30.63 10.18
C ARG A 80 18.25 29.62 11.32
N HIS A 81 18.40 30.06 12.56
CA HIS A 81 18.35 29.18 13.73
C HIS A 81 16.95 28.66 14.00
N LEU A 82 15.93 29.53 13.97
CA LEU A 82 14.53 29.15 14.13
C LEU A 82 14.08 28.17 13.05
N LEU A 83 14.41 28.44 11.78
CA LEU A 83 14.08 27.54 10.66
C LEU A 83 14.69 26.14 10.87
N ARG A 84 15.93 26.05 11.37
CA ARG A 84 16.54 24.76 11.72
C ARG A 84 15.80 24.07 12.86
N GLN A 85 15.38 24.80 13.89
CA GLN A 85 14.59 24.21 14.98
C GLN A 85 13.24 23.69 14.51
N VAL A 86 12.54 24.47 13.68
CA VAL A 86 11.25 24.05 13.10
C VAL A 86 11.43 22.79 12.27
N ALA A 87 12.45 22.73 11.39
CA ALA A 87 12.72 21.54 10.58
C ALA A 87 13.04 20.29 11.43
N ILE A 88 13.74 20.44 12.55
CA ILE A 88 14.01 19.31 13.46
C ILE A 88 12.71 18.87 14.15
N ARG A 89 11.90 19.80 14.66
CA ARG A 89 10.62 19.47 15.30
C ARG A 89 9.65 18.82 14.32
N GLU A 90 9.61 19.29 13.08
CA GLU A 90 8.80 18.72 12.01
C GLU A 90 9.17 17.26 11.75
N LYS A 91 10.47 16.92 11.70
CA LYS A 91 10.91 15.53 11.57
C LYS A 91 10.44 14.64 12.73
N VAL A 92 10.48 15.15 13.96
CA VAL A 92 10.01 14.41 15.14
C VAL A 92 8.49 14.18 15.06
N ILE A 93 7.75 15.20 14.64
CA ILE A 93 6.30 15.11 14.44
C ILE A 93 5.99 14.07 13.36
N GLN A 94 6.67 14.13 12.21
CA GLN A 94 6.51 13.15 11.13
C GLN A 94 6.82 11.72 11.59
N GLN A 95 7.89 11.52 12.37
CA GLN A 95 8.23 10.22 12.94
C GLN A 95 7.15 9.72 13.91
N SER A 96 6.66 10.57 14.81
CA SER A 96 5.59 10.19 15.73
C SER A 96 4.28 9.87 15.01
N LYS A 97 3.97 10.60 13.93
CA LYS A 97 2.78 10.35 13.11
C LYS A 97 2.84 8.99 12.41
N ALA A 98 4.01 8.61 11.89
CA ALA A 98 4.21 7.28 11.31
C ALA A 98 3.99 6.18 12.36
N GLN A 99 4.56 6.32 13.56
CA GLN A 99 4.36 5.37 14.65
C GLN A 99 2.89 5.27 15.09
N ILE A 100 2.15 6.37 15.12
CA ILE A 100 0.72 6.36 15.43
C ILE A 100 -0.06 5.63 14.34
N SER A 101 0.27 5.83 13.06
CA SER A 101 -0.36 5.12 11.95
C SER A 101 -0.16 3.60 12.03
N ASP A 102 1.04 3.15 12.41
CA ASP A 102 1.32 1.71 12.59
C ASP A 102 0.46 1.12 13.70
N LEU A 103 0.35 1.82 14.84
CA LEU A 103 -0.49 1.41 15.98
C LEU A 103 -1.98 1.39 15.63
N GLU A 104 -2.47 2.31 14.80
CA GLU A 104 -3.86 2.32 14.33
C GLU A 104 -4.19 1.08 13.49
N LEU A 105 -3.26 0.63 12.64
CA LEU A 105 -3.43 -0.61 11.87
C LEU A 105 -3.47 -1.84 12.78
N GLU A 106 -2.57 -1.93 13.75
CA GLU A 106 -2.56 -3.02 14.74
C GLU A 106 -3.87 -3.08 15.55
N LEU A 107 -4.36 -1.94 16.03
CA LEU A 107 -5.65 -1.84 16.72
C LEU A 107 -6.81 -2.30 15.83
N GLY A 108 -6.81 -1.91 14.54
CA GLY A 108 -7.81 -2.34 13.57
C GLY A 108 -7.83 -3.86 13.34
N ILE A 109 -6.66 -4.51 13.34
CA ILE A 109 -6.56 -5.97 13.27
C ILE A 109 -7.16 -6.62 14.52
N LEU A 110 -6.82 -6.12 15.71
CA LEU A 110 -7.36 -6.62 16.98
C LEU A 110 -8.89 -6.49 17.06
N VAL A 111 -9.45 -5.39 16.54
CA VAL A 111 -10.90 -5.22 16.41
C VAL A 111 -11.51 -6.31 15.52
N LYS A 112 -10.95 -6.57 14.34
CA LYS A 112 -11.44 -7.61 13.42
C LYS A 112 -11.42 -8.99 14.05
N ILE A 113 -10.32 -9.36 14.72
CA ILE A 113 -10.20 -10.62 15.45
C ILE A 113 -11.26 -10.71 16.55
N ALA A 114 -11.46 -9.64 17.31
CA ALA A 114 -12.46 -9.62 18.38
C ALA A 114 -13.90 -9.74 17.85
N GLN A 115 -14.20 -9.14 16.70
CA GLN A 115 -15.49 -9.29 16.00
C GLN A 115 -15.70 -10.71 15.46
N GLU A 116 -14.67 -11.33 14.90
CA GLU A 116 -14.73 -12.71 14.37
C GLU A 116 -14.96 -13.73 15.48
N ILE A 117 -14.21 -13.64 16.59
CA ILE A 117 -14.42 -14.48 17.78
C ILE A 117 -15.83 -14.28 18.36
N ALA A 118 -16.37 -13.07 18.31
CA ALA A 118 -17.73 -12.80 18.74
C ALA A 118 -18.79 -13.43 17.82
N LYS A 119 -18.54 -13.47 16.51
CA LYS A 119 -19.43 -14.03 15.49
C LYS A 119 -19.50 -15.56 15.56
N ASP A 120 -18.36 -16.22 15.79
CA ASP A 120 -18.25 -17.69 15.89
C ASP A 120 -18.75 -18.26 17.22
N GLY A 121 -19.41 -17.45 18.05
CA GLY A 121 -20.06 -17.91 19.26
C GLY A 121 -19.10 -18.23 20.41
N GLY A 122 -17.83 -17.83 20.33
CA GLY A 122 -16.81 -18.03 21.35
C GLY A 122 -16.53 -19.50 21.68
N LYS A 123 -15.36 -19.79 22.28
CA LYS A 123 -15.10 -21.13 22.80
C LYS A 123 -16.01 -21.45 24.01
N PRO A 124 -16.37 -22.71 24.26
CA PRO A 124 -17.11 -23.08 25.48
C PRO A 124 -16.41 -22.54 26.73
N GLY A 125 -17.15 -21.85 27.60
CA GLY A 125 -16.60 -21.20 28.81
C GLY A 125 -16.19 -19.72 28.64
N THR A 126 -16.34 -19.13 27.45
CA THR A 126 -16.03 -17.71 27.24
C THR A 126 -16.97 -16.81 28.05
N ARG A 127 -16.38 -15.87 28.81
CA ARG A 127 -17.12 -14.91 29.66
C ARG A 127 -18.05 -14.02 28.83
N LYS A 128 -19.27 -13.84 29.32
CA LYS A 128 -20.28 -12.92 28.78
C LYS A 128 -20.52 -11.74 29.72
N ILE A 129 -20.80 -10.58 29.15
CA ILE A 129 -21.23 -9.37 29.85
C ILE A 129 -22.59 -9.02 29.24
N ASN A 130 -23.65 -8.90 30.04
CA ASN A 130 -25.01 -8.59 29.59
C ASN A 130 -25.49 -9.45 28.40
N GLY A 131 -25.16 -10.75 28.39
CA GLY A 131 -25.56 -11.69 27.33
C GLY A 131 -24.70 -11.68 26.06
N ARG A 132 -23.77 -10.73 25.87
CA ARG A 132 -22.82 -10.70 24.75
C ARG A 132 -21.42 -11.14 25.20
N TYR A 133 -20.62 -11.68 24.27
CA TYR A 133 -19.25 -12.12 24.57
C TYR A 133 -18.34 -10.93 24.95
N ILE A 134 -17.33 -11.20 25.79
CA ILE A 134 -16.35 -10.19 26.19
C ILE A 134 -15.58 -9.62 24.98
N HIS A 135 -15.36 -10.42 23.95
CA HIS A 135 -14.72 -10.00 22.70
C HIS A 135 -15.54 -8.94 21.95
N SER A 136 -16.88 -9.00 21.99
CA SER A 136 -17.72 -7.95 21.41
C SER A 136 -17.55 -6.61 22.12
N HIS A 137 -17.40 -6.64 23.45
CA HIS A 137 -17.18 -5.43 24.24
C HIS A 137 -15.77 -4.88 24.02
N LEU A 138 -14.78 -5.77 23.87
CA LEU A 138 -13.42 -5.39 23.52
C LEU A 138 -13.37 -4.70 22.15
N ALA A 139 -14.05 -5.23 21.15
CA ALA A 139 -14.15 -4.61 19.82
C ALA A 139 -14.69 -3.18 19.91
N VAL A 140 -15.83 -2.97 20.59
CA VAL A 140 -16.42 -1.62 20.76
C VAL A 140 -15.47 -0.67 21.47
N ARG A 141 -14.79 -1.11 22.54
CA ARG A 141 -13.83 -0.26 23.27
C ARG A 141 -12.59 0.08 22.43
N LEU A 142 -12.12 -0.84 21.60
CA LEU A 142 -11.01 -0.59 20.70
C LEU A 142 -11.41 0.36 19.57
N GLU A 143 -12.64 0.22 19.03
CA GLU A 143 -13.21 1.17 18.06
C GLU A 143 -13.34 2.58 18.66
N GLU A 144 -13.81 2.69 19.91
CA GLU A 144 -13.86 3.97 20.65
C GLU A 144 -12.46 4.59 20.82
N CYS A 145 -11.45 3.77 21.14
CA CYS A 145 -10.07 4.23 21.24
C CYS A 145 -9.51 4.72 19.89
N VAL A 146 -9.80 4.01 18.78
CA VAL A 146 -9.41 4.43 17.43
C VAL A 146 -10.08 5.76 17.07
N CYS A 147 -11.38 5.91 17.31
CA CYS A 147 -12.10 7.17 17.07
C CYS A 147 -11.55 8.34 17.90
N ALA A 148 -11.15 8.09 19.16
CA ALA A 148 -10.56 9.10 20.02
C ALA A 148 -9.17 9.54 19.52
N LEU A 149 -8.34 8.60 19.06
CA LEU A 149 -7.03 8.89 18.46
C LEU A 149 -7.16 9.68 17.16
N LEU A 150 -8.06 9.26 16.28
CA LEU A 150 -8.34 9.98 15.02
C LEU A 150 -8.84 11.40 15.29
N SER A 151 -9.71 11.59 16.28
CA SER A 151 -10.18 12.93 16.68
C SER A 151 -9.04 13.80 17.23
N GLN A 152 -8.09 13.21 17.98
CA GLN A 152 -6.92 13.92 18.48
C GLN A 152 -5.98 14.33 17.33
N LEU A 153 -5.70 13.43 16.39
CA LEU A 153 -4.90 13.71 15.19
C LEU A 153 -5.54 14.81 14.33
N GLN A 154 -6.86 14.80 14.19
CA GLN A 154 -7.59 15.79 13.42
C GLN A 154 -7.62 17.15 14.13
N SER A 155 -7.52 17.21 15.46
CA SER A 155 -7.35 18.46 16.21
C SER A 155 -5.92 19.02 16.14
N TRP A 156 -4.92 18.16 15.93
CA TRP A 156 -3.53 18.59 15.69
C TRP A 156 -3.32 19.05 14.24
N GLY A 157 -4.13 18.58 13.30
CA GLY A 157 -4.22 19.08 11.93
C GLY A 157 -5.04 20.37 11.84
N GLY A 158 -4.54 21.46 12.41
CA GLY A 158 -5.13 22.78 12.19
C GLY A 158 -4.96 23.23 10.73
N ASP A 159 -6.09 23.41 10.04
CA ASP A 159 -6.28 24.14 8.77
C ASP A 159 -5.41 23.81 7.54
N ASP A 160 -4.83 22.61 7.42
CA ASP A 160 -4.28 22.16 6.15
C ASP A 160 -5.32 21.38 5.35
N ASN A 161 -6.04 22.10 4.50
CA ASN A 161 -6.87 21.57 3.40
C ASN A 161 -6.07 20.70 2.39
N LEU A 162 -4.77 20.44 2.67
CA LEU A 162 -3.84 19.58 1.94
C LEU A 162 -3.75 18.14 2.53
N LEU A 163 -4.11 17.96 3.81
CA LEU A 163 -4.18 16.63 4.43
C LEU A 163 -5.46 15.89 4.05
N THR A 164 -6.55 16.63 3.78
CA THR A 164 -7.82 16.06 3.31
C THR A 164 -7.70 15.49 1.89
N THR A 165 -6.94 16.15 1.01
CA THR A 165 -6.67 15.65 -0.36
C THR A 165 -5.72 14.46 -0.36
N SER A 166 -4.71 14.46 0.52
CA SER A 166 -3.77 13.34 0.63
C SER A 166 -4.41 12.12 1.31
N THR A 167 -5.28 12.31 2.31
CA THR A 167 -6.04 11.20 2.93
C THR A 167 -7.14 10.66 2.03
N THR A 168 -7.79 11.49 1.20
CA THR A 168 -8.73 11.00 0.17
C THR A 168 -8.01 10.33 -1.01
N PHE A 169 -6.80 10.76 -1.37
CA PHE A 169 -5.95 10.09 -2.36
C PHE A 169 -5.48 8.71 -1.87
N LEU A 170 -4.95 8.62 -0.65
CA LEU A 170 -4.56 7.34 -0.04
C LEU A 170 -5.75 6.42 0.23
N ALA A 171 -6.93 6.96 0.56
CA ALA A 171 -8.17 6.17 0.67
C ALA A 171 -8.69 5.66 -0.69
N SER A 172 -8.35 6.33 -1.80
CA SER A 172 -8.67 5.87 -3.16
C SER A 172 -7.70 4.83 -3.71
N GLU A 173 -6.45 4.84 -3.24
CA GLU A 173 -5.38 3.92 -3.68
C GLU A 173 -5.30 2.66 -2.79
N ALA A 174 -5.77 2.73 -1.55
CA ALA A 174 -5.93 1.58 -0.65
C ALA A 174 -6.72 0.40 -1.25
N PRO A 175 -7.86 0.57 -1.94
CA PRO A 175 -8.55 -0.55 -2.59
C PRO A 175 -7.79 -1.12 -3.80
N GLU A 176 -7.00 -0.33 -4.52
CA GLU A 176 -6.14 -0.83 -5.61
C GLU A 176 -4.97 -1.65 -5.06
N LEU A 177 -4.34 -1.19 -3.98
CA LEU A 177 -3.32 -1.96 -3.26
C LEU A 177 -3.90 -3.25 -2.65
N GLN A 178 -5.11 -3.20 -2.13
CA GLN A 178 -5.79 -4.39 -1.63
C GLN A 178 -6.14 -5.36 -2.76
N GLN A 179 -6.58 -4.87 -3.93
CA GLN A 179 -6.88 -5.71 -5.08
C GLN A 179 -5.62 -6.32 -5.70
N THR A 180 -4.51 -5.59 -5.74
CA THR A 180 -3.22 -6.12 -6.21
C THR A 180 -2.65 -7.15 -5.24
N LEU A 181 -2.72 -6.92 -3.92
CA LEU A 181 -2.35 -7.91 -2.91
C LEU A 181 -3.22 -9.17 -3.00
N LEU A 182 -4.54 -9.03 -3.18
CA LEU A 182 -5.43 -10.19 -3.35
C LEU A 182 -5.09 -10.97 -4.63
N LYS A 183 -4.81 -10.30 -5.75
CA LYS A 183 -4.33 -10.94 -6.98
C LYS A 183 -2.98 -11.64 -6.78
N GLN A 184 -2.07 -11.03 -6.02
CA GLN A 184 -0.79 -11.65 -5.69
C GLN A 184 -0.96 -12.88 -4.79
N LEU A 185 -1.88 -12.83 -3.82
CA LEU A 185 -2.21 -13.99 -2.99
C LEU A 185 -2.84 -15.12 -3.81
N GLU A 186 -3.77 -14.81 -4.73
CA GLU A 186 -4.35 -15.79 -5.67
C GLU A 186 -3.27 -16.39 -6.57
N THR A 187 -2.32 -15.58 -7.04
CA THR A 187 -1.15 -16.06 -7.82
C THR A 187 -0.28 -16.99 -6.96
N ILE A 188 -0.03 -16.63 -5.71
CA ILE A 188 0.77 -17.45 -4.77
C ILE A 188 0.03 -18.76 -4.42
N GLU A 189 -1.29 -18.73 -4.28
CA GLU A 189 -2.12 -19.92 -4.07
C GLU A 189 -2.11 -20.85 -5.27
N GLY A 190 -2.15 -20.30 -6.50
CA GLY A 190 -2.00 -21.08 -7.73
C GLY A 190 -0.59 -21.69 -7.93
N VAL A 191 0.43 -21.14 -7.26
CA VAL A 191 1.83 -21.61 -7.34
C VAL A 191 2.21 -22.52 -6.17
N ARG A 192 1.33 -22.73 -5.19
CA ARG A 192 1.61 -23.60 -4.04
C ARG A 192 1.25 -25.06 -4.36
N SER A 193 2.25 -25.94 -4.40
CA SER A 193 2.01 -27.38 -4.53
C SER A 193 1.25 -27.93 -3.33
N ARG A 194 0.22 -28.75 -3.56
CA ARG A 194 -0.53 -29.49 -2.56
C ARG A 194 -0.18 -30.98 -2.61
N GLU A 195 -0.17 -31.61 -1.46
CA GLU A 195 0.00 -33.06 -1.34
C GLU A 195 -1.37 -33.73 -1.50
N VAL A 196 -1.49 -34.57 -2.53
CA VAL A 196 -2.74 -35.26 -2.87
C VAL A 196 -2.49 -36.76 -2.80
N GLU A 197 -3.24 -37.44 -1.95
CA GLU A 197 -3.21 -38.91 -1.87
C GLU A 197 -4.03 -39.49 -3.04
N CYS A 198 -3.35 -40.23 -3.91
CA CYS A 198 -3.98 -41.05 -4.93
C CYS A 198 -4.07 -42.49 -4.44
N VAL A 199 -5.23 -43.12 -4.63
CA VAL A 199 -5.51 -44.46 -4.14
C VAL A 199 -6.06 -45.35 -5.26
N TYR A 200 -5.54 -46.57 -5.33
CA TYR A 200 -6.04 -47.65 -6.17
C TYR A 200 -6.33 -48.89 -5.32
N TYR A 201 -7.41 -49.61 -5.61
CA TYR A 201 -7.78 -50.83 -4.90
C TYR A 201 -7.84 -51.99 -5.89
N GLY A 202 -7.12 -53.08 -5.58
CA GLY A 202 -7.10 -54.25 -6.45
C GLY A 202 -6.17 -55.36 -5.97
N MET A 203 -6.17 -56.47 -6.72
CA MET A 203 -5.18 -57.53 -6.60
C MET A 203 -4.10 -57.27 -7.65
N ALA A 204 -2.94 -56.77 -7.20
CA ALA A 204 -1.82 -56.46 -8.05
C ALA A 204 -0.50 -56.65 -7.28
N GLU A 205 0.61 -56.80 -8.00
CA GLU A 205 1.94 -56.79 -7.40
C GLU A 205 2.56 -55.39 -7.46
N ASN A 206 2.44 -54.71 -8.60
CA ASN A 206 2.99 -53.39 -8.83
C ASN A 206 1.96 -52.45 -9.45
N VAL A 207 1.80 -51.27 -8.85
CA VAL A 207 0.92 -50.22 -9.36
C VAL A 207 1.71 -48.92 -9.46
N VAL A 208 1.66 -48.30 -10.64
CA VAL A 208 2.24 -46.98 -10.91
C VAL A 208 1.13 -46.06 -11.38
N VAL A 209 1.03 -44.87 -10.78
CA VAL A 209 0.14 -43.81 -11.27
C VAL A 209 0.88 -42.96 -12.29
N MET A 210 0.32 -42.88 -13.50
CA MET A 210 0.84 -42.05 -14.60
C MET A 210 -0.11 -40.89 -14.83
N GLY A 211 0.36 -39.75 -15.30
CA GLY A 211 -0.55 -38.68 -15.67
C GLY A 211 0.05 -37.50 -16.41
N SER A 212 -0.77 -36.49 -16.64
CA SER A 212 -0.36 -35.27 -17.33
C SER A 212 0.61 -34.41 -16.51
N PHE A 213 0.71 -34.63 -15.20
CA PHE A 213 1.58 -33.87 -14.30
C PHE A 213 3.07 -34.01 -14.62
N ASP A 214 3.48 -35.12 -15.25
CA ASP A 214 4.86 -35.36 -15.69
C ASP A 214 4.93 -35.65 -17.20
N SER A 215 3.91 -35.22 -17.96
CA SER A 215 3.77 -35.51 -19.38
C SER A 215 3.79 -37.01 -19.71
N TRP A 216 3.22 -37.86 -18.84
CA TRP A 216 3.10 -39.31 -19.03
C TRP A 216 4.45 -40.04 -19.14
N SER A 217 5.49 -39.55 -18.46
CA SER A 217 6.85 -40.03 -18.68
C SER A 217 7.30 -41.10 -17.67
N HIS A 218 7.29 -40.79 -16.38
CA HIS A 218 7.85 -41.64 -15.32
C HIS A 218 6.77 -42.23 -14.40
N GLY A 219 5.75 -41.43 -14.09
CA GLY A 219 4.74 -41.75 -13.07
C GLY A 219 5.31 -41.85 -11.66
N GLU A 220 4.46 -42.24 -10.72
CA GLU A 220 4.81 -42.45 -9.32
C GLU A 220 4.42 -43.87 -8.89
N ALA A 221 5.36 -44.60 -8.30
CA ALA A 221 5.10 -45.94 -7.78
C ALA A 221 4.25 -45.87 -6.52
N MET A 222 3.22 -46.72 -6.44
CA MET A 222 2.31 -46.73 -5.30
C MET A 222 2.73 -47.75 -4.25
N SER A 223 2.62 -47.35 -2.98
CA SER A 223 2.93 -48.21 -1.84
C SER A 223 1.74 -49.14 -1.54
N PRO A 224 1.96 -50.47 -1.43
CA PRO A 224 0.91 -51.41 -1.06
C PRO A 224 0.64 -51.39 0.45
N GLU A 225 -0.64 -51.35 0.82
CA GLU A 225 -1.16 -51.50 2.16
C GLU A 225 -2.21 -52.62 2.14
N MET A 226 -1.94 -53.71 2.88
CA MET A 226 -2.79 -54.90 2.84
C MET A 226 -4.05 -54.68 3.69
N THR A 227 -5.19 -54.43 3.03
CA THR A 227 -6.47 -54.18 3.69
C THR A 227 -7.42 -55.36 3.50
N GLY A 228 -7.12 -56.50 4.13
CA GLY A 228 -8.00 -57.67 4.11
C GLY A 228 -8.00 -58.43 2.78
N THR A 229 -9.12 -58.43 2.05
CA THR A 229 -9.29 -59.22 0.81
C THR A 229 -8.76 -58.56 -0.46
N PHE A 230 -8.37 -57.29 -0.40
CA PHE A 230 -7.77 -56.55 -1.51
C PHE A 230 -6.65 -55.65 -0.99
N THR A 231 -5.70 -55.30 -1.86
CA THR A 231 -4.60 -54.40 -1.51
C THR A 231 -4.98 -52.97 -1.85
N LYS A 232 -4.80 -52.05 -0.90
CA LYS A 232 -4.87 -50.62 -1.14
C LYS A 232 -3.48 -50.16 -1.59
N PHE A 233 -3.39 -49.53 -2.74
CA PHE A 233 -2.17 -48.88 -3.22
C PHE A 233 -2.33 -47.38 -3.03
N SER A 234 -1.39 -46.72 -2.37
CA SER A 234 -1.42 -45.25 -2.16
C SER A 234 -0.12 -44.59 -2.62
N ALA A 235 -0.25 -43.37 -3.15
CA ALA A 235 0.89 -42.49 -3.48
C ALA A 235 0.53 -41.04 -3.15
N THR A 236 1.50 -40.29 -2.63
CA THR A 236 1.34 -38.87 -2.33
C THR A 236 1.96 -38.04 -3.45
N LEU A 237 1.13 -37.40 -4.27
CA LEU A 237 1.56 -36.55 -5.37
C LEU A 237 1.64 -35.10 -4.93
N LYS A 238 2.72 -34.39 -5.29
CA LYS A 238 2.89 -32.94 -5.06
C LYS A 238 2.51 -32.17 -6.31
N LEU A 239 1.26 -31.72 -6.39
CA LEU A 239 0.68 -31.12 -7.59
C LEU A 239 0.25 -29.68 -7.34
N LEU A 240 0.40 -28.82 -8.34
CA LEU A 240 -0.20 -27.48 -8.32
C LEU A 240 -1.73 -27.59 -8.43
N PRO A 241 -2.51 -26.63 -7.91
CA PRO A 241 -3.94 -26.59 -8.15
C PRO A 241 -4.25 -26.63 -9.65
N GLY A 242 -5.15 -27.50 -10.06
CA GLY A 242 -5.39 -27.78 -11.47
C GLY A 242 -6.10 -29.08 -11.75
N ARG A 243 -6.25 -29.37 -13.04
CA ARG A 243 -6.88 -30.58 -13.56
C ARG A 243 -5.81 -31.47 -14.20
N TYR A 244 -5.71 -32.69 -13.72
CA TYR A 244 -4.75 -33.67 -14.20
C TYR A 244 -5.47 -34.90 -14.73
N GLU A 245 -5.06 -35.35 -15.90
CA GLU A 245 -5.47 -36.66 -16.41
C GLU A 245 -4.50 -37.69 -15.87
N ILE A 246 -5.02 -38.76 -15.28
CA ILE A 246 -4.21 -39.83 -14.70
C ILE A 246 -4.72 -41.20 -15.13
N LYS A 247 -3.85 -42.20 -15.10
CA LYS A 247 -4.17 -43.61 -15.35
C LYS A 247 -3.24 -44.51 -14.56
N PHE A 248 -3.72 -45.69 -14.20
CA PHE A 248 -2.95 -46.63 -13.40
C PHE A 248 -2.35 -47.71 -14.31
N MET A 249 -1.06 -47.95 -14.18
CA MET A 249 -0.39 -49.09 -14.79
C MET A 249 -0.28 -50.18 -13.72
N VAL A 250 -1.05 -51.24 -13.88
CA VAL A 250 -1.21 -52.33 -12.91
C VAL A 250 -0.67 -53.60 -13.55
N ASP A 251 0.46 -54.11 -13.04
CA ASP A 251 1.14 -55.31 -13.57
C ASP A 251 1.34 -55.30 -15.10
N GLY A 252 1.60 -54.11 -15.66
CA GLY A 252 1.81 -53.90 -17.10
C GLY A 252 0.54 -53.61 -17.92
N GLU A 253 -0.64 -53.63 -17.31
CA GLU A 253 -1.91 -53.28 -17.96
C GLU A 253 -2.43 -51.90 -17.53
N TRP A 254 -2.98 -51.16 -18.49
CA TRP A 254 -3.63 -49.87 -18.22
C TRP A 254 -5.02 -50.06 -17.61
N ARG A 255 -5.23 -49.48 -16.42
CA ARG A 255 -6.47 -49.54 -15.65
C ARG A 255 -6.95 -48.15 -15.25
N LEU A 256 -8.27 -48.02 -15.15
CA LEU A 256 -8.93 -46.85 -14.57
C LEU A 256 -9.35 -47.17 -13.14
N SER A 257 -9.28 -46.17 -12.27
CA SER A 257 -9.87 -46.24 -10.93
C SER A 257 -11.38 -46.04 -11.03
N ASN A 258 -12.12 -46.85 -10.27
CA ASN A 258 -13.58 -46.74 -10.15
C ASN A 258 -14.00 -45.58 -9.22
N PHE A 259 -13.06 -44.97 -8.51
CA PHE A 259 -13.32 -43.93 -7.51
C PHE A 259 -13.08 -42.51 -8.04
N LEU A 260 -12.54 -42.37 -9.25
CA LEU A 260 -12.26 -41.09 -9.88
C LEU A 260 -13.15 -40.91 -11.13
N PRO A 261 -13.62 -39.67 -11.40
CA PRO A 261 -14.31 -39.37 -12.64
C PRO A 261 -13.47 -39.76 -13.86
N ILE A 262 -14.13 -40.15 -14.95
CA ILE A 262 -13.48 -40.54 -16.21
C ILE A 262 -13.67 -39.42 -17.23
N ILE A 263 -12.62 -39.13 -17.99
CA ILE A 263 -12.59 -38.17 -19.10
C ILE A 263 -12.00 -38.83 -20.35
N GLY A 264 -12.40 -38.38 -21.53
CA GLY A 264 -11.95 -38.92 -22.82
C GLY A 264 -12.87 -39.99 -23.39
N GLU A 265 -12.51 -40.52 -24.57
CA GLU A 265 -13.31 -41.51 -25.29
C GLU A 265 -12.45 -42.72 -25.72
N GLY A 266 -13.04 -43.91 -25.63
CA GLY A 266 -12.43 -45.16 -26.08
C GLY A 266 -11.08 -45.47 -25.42
N LEU A 267 -10.03 -45.64 -26.23
CA LEU A 267 -8.68 -45.98 -25.74
C LEU A 267 -8.00 -44.82 -25.00
N MET A 268 -8.48 -43.59 -25.19
CA MET A 268 -7.97 -42.37 -24.55
C MET A 268 -8.71 -42.03 -23.25
N MET A 269 -9.51 -42.95 -22.72
CA MET A 269 -10.15 -42.74 -21.41
C MET A 269 -9.10 -42.71 -20.29
N ASN A 270 -9.15 -41.66 -19.48
CA ASN A 270 -8.29 -41.39 -18.34
C ASN A 270 -9.16 -41.02 -17.12
N ASN A 271 -8.62 -41.15 -15.91
CA ASN A 271 -9.23 -40.58 -14.73
C ASN A 271 -8.90 -39.09 -14.61
N LEU A 272 -9.86 -38.29 -14.15
CA LEU A 272 -9.66 -36.87 -13.87
C LEU A 272 -9.38 -36.67 -12.38
N LEU A 273 -8.19 -36.15 -12.07
CA LEU A 273 -7.80 -35.70 -10.74
C LEU A 273 -7.90 -34.17 -10.68
N VAL A 274 -8.72 -33.67 -9.76
CA VAL A 274 -8.86 -32.23 -9.51
C VAL A 274 -8.15 -31.90 -8.20
N VAL A 275 -7.22 -30.96 -8.28
CA VAL A 275 -6.50 -30.42 -7.13
C VAL A 275 -7.01 -29.00 -6.93
N ASP A 276 -7.76 -28.79 -5.87
CA ASP A 276 -8.24 -27.45 -5.50
C ASP A 276 -7.10 -26.56 -5.01
#